data_AF-A0A1G2YEF3-F1
#
_entry.id   AF-A0A1G2YEF3-F1
#
_cell.length_a   1.000
_cell.length_b   1.000
_cell.length_c   1.000
_cell.angle_alpha   90.00
_cell.angle_beta   90.00
_cell.angle_gamma   90.00
#
_symmetry.space_group_name_H-M   'P 1'
#
loop_
_entity.id
_entity.type
_entity.pdbx_description
1 polymer ?
#
loop_
_entity_poly.entity_id
_entity_poly.type
_entity_poly.pdbx_seq_one_letter_code
_entity_poly.pdbx_strand_id
1 'polypeptide(L)'
;MSNSEEQWAEDELPIVEQFFLKIASVLRSFAEVHNLHIEKYPKNGPQWSFIFRHPLGGLGKVDVRMKDDTRINIYTLWWKDDYDRQARDSVGMDNGSIGLDPEPLRCALENALKQVLEWQVKDLDLGGRDGCDWRRYWKTKHDFDSLTDKYPIPK
;
A
#
# COMPACT_ATOMS: atom_id res chain seq x y z
N MET A 1 20.04 -5.75 22.77
CA MET A 1 19.78 -6.39 21.47
C MET A 1 19.48 -5.26 20.50
N SER A 2 20.41 -5.01 19.58
CA SER A 2 20.37 -3.90 18.62
C SER A 2 19.42 -4.27 17.49
N ASN A 3 18.25 -3.62 17.42
CA ASN A 3 17.43 -3.66 16.21
C ASN A 3 18.08 -2.72 15.22
N SER A 4 18.78 -3.29 14.24
CA SER A 4 19.20 -2.62 13.02
C SER A 4 17.94 -2.23 12.23
N GLU A 5 17.39 -1.06 12.56
CA GLU A 5 16.66 -0.27 11.57
C GLU A 5 17.72 0.12 10.53
N GLU A 6 17.79 -0.64 9.43
CA GLU A 6 18.54 -0.26 8.24
C GLU A 6 17.93 1.05 7.70
N GLN A 7 18.36 2.16 8.30
CA GLN A 7 18.28 3.47 7.72
C GLN A 7 19.19 3.44 6.49
N TRP A 8 18.57 3.43 5.32
CA TRP A 8 19.24 3.55 4.04
C TRP A 8 20.16 4.77 4.06
N ALA A 9 21.33 4.66 3.45
CA ALA A 9 22.29 5.75 3.40
C ALA A 9 21.72 6.89 2.53
N GLU A 10 22.03 8.15 2.87
CA GLU A 10 21.54 9.36 2.17
C GLU A 10 21.75 9.33 0.64
N ASP A 11 22.69 8.50 0.15
CA ASP A 11 23.04 8.34 -1.27
C ASP A 11 22.12 7.40 -2.08
N GLU A 12 21.23 6.63 -1.44
CA GLU A 12 20.35 5.66 -2.14
C GLU A 12 19.01 6.27 -2.59
N LEU A 13 18.58 7.36 -1.93
CA LEU A 13 17.36 8.11 -2.30
C LEU A 13 17.40 8.65 -3.74
N PRO A 14 18.51 9.23 -4.25
CA PRO A 14 18.61 9.66 -5.64
C PRO A 14 18.37 8.54 -6.66
N ILE A 15 18.82 7.31 -6.39
CA ILE A 15 18.66 6.18 -7.31
C ILE A 15 17.20 5.74 -7.36
N VAL A 16 16.58 5.59 -6.19
CA VAL A 16 15.16 5.23 -6.07
C VAL A 16 14.28 6.30 -6.73
N GLU A 17 14.57 7.58 -6.50
CA GLU A 17 13.85 8.67 -7.15
C GLU A 17 14.02 8.64 -8.67
N GLN A 18 15.24 8.47 -9.19
CA GLN A 18 15.48 8.35 -10.62
C GLN A 18 14.76 7.15 -11.24
N PHE A 19 14.67 6.03 -10.53
CA PHE A 19 13.90 4.87 -10.97
C PHE A 19 12.40 5.22 -11.08
N PHE A 20 11.80 5.75 -10.01
CA PHE A 20 10.37 6.07 -10.01
C PHE A 20 10.01 7.22 -10.95
N LEU A 21 10.94 8.14 -11.26
CA LEU A 21 10.74 9.18 -12.27
C LEU A 21 10.38 8.60 -13.65
N LYS A 22 10.90 7.41 -14.00
CA LYS A 22 10.60 6.72 -15.28
C LYS A 22 9.12 6.38 -15.43
N ILE A 23 8.45 6.07 -14.32
CA ILE A 23 7.04 5.61 -14.30
C ILE A 23 6.10 6.59 -13.57
N ALA A 24 6.62 7.71 -13.06
CA ALA A 24 5.89 8.63 -12.20
C ALA A 24 4.62 9.20 -12.83
N SER A 25 4.60 9.44 -14.15
CA SER A 25 3.43 9.93 -14.86
C SER A 25 2.28 8.92 -14.83
N VAL A 26 2.57 7.64 -15.07
CA VAL A 26 1.60 6.54 -15.02
C VAL A 26 1.05 6.39 -13.59
N LEU A 27 1.95 6.38 -12.60
CA LEU A 27 1.58 6.24 -11.18
C LEU A 27 0.69 7.40 -10.69
N ARG A 28 1.01 8.65 -11.05
CA ARG A 28 0.19 9.81 -10.68
C ARG A 28 -1.16 9.80 -11.38
N SER A 29 -1.17 9.51 -12.69
CA SER A 29 -2.41 9.42 -13.47
C SER A 29 -3.35 8.35 -12.91
N PHE A 30 -2.82 7.18 -12.55
CA PHE A 30 -3.58 6.11 -11.90
C PHE A 30 -4.22 6.58 -10.59
N ALA A 31 -3.46 7.20 -9.69
CA ALA A 31 -4.00 7.72 -8.43
C ALA A 31 -5.05 8.81 -8.62
N GLU A 32 -4.85 9.72 -9.58
CA GLU A 32 -5.78 10.82 -9.85
C GLU A 32 -7.12 10.31 -10.40
N VAL A 33 -7.07 9.40 -11.38
CA VAL A 33 -8.26 8.79 -12.00
C VAL A 33 -9.10 8.07 -10.94
N HIS A 34 -8.45 7.28 -10.08
CA HIS A 34 -9.13 6.47 -9.07
C HIS A 34 -9.30 7.15 -7.72
N ASN A 35 -8.90 8.42 -7.58
CA ASN A 35 -8.97 9.17 -6.33
C ASN A 35 -8.28 8.44 -5.17
N LEU A 36 -6.99 8.12 -5.32
CA LEU A 36 -6.20 7.38 -4.33
C LEU A 36 -5.21 8.31 -3.62
N HIS A 37 -4.95 8.05 -2.34
CA HIS A 37 -3.89 8.73 -1.61
C HIS A 37 -2.53 8.13 -1.96
N ILE A 38 -1.55 8.95 -2.32
CA ILE A 38 -0.18 8.50 -2.62
C ILE A 38 0.72 8.73 -1.42
N GLU A 39 1.34 7.68 -0.90
CA GLU A 39 2.52 7.77 -0.03
C GLU A 39 3.75 7.34 -0.82
N LYS A 40 4.76 8.22 -0.90
CA LYS A 40 6.04 7.92 -1.54
C LYS A 40 7.06 7.57 -0.47
N TYR A 41 7.79 6.49 -0.71
CA TYR A 41 8.88 6.02 0.15
C TYR A 41 8.50 5.86 1.62
N PRO A 42 7.35 5.22 1.93
CA PRO A 42 6.93 5.05 3.32
C PRO A 42 8.01 4.26 4.08
N LYS A 43 8.38 4.77 5.27
CA LYS A 43 9.44 4.21 6.12
C LYS A 43 10.78 4.06 5.38
N ASN A 44 11.09 4.99 4.46
CA ASN A 44 12.28 4.98 3.61
C ASN A 44 12.41 3.75 2.70
N GLY A 45 11.31 3.03 2.44
CA GLY A 45 11.31 1.89 1.51
C GLY A 45 11.24 2.32 0.05
N PRO A 46 11.81 1.56 -0.91
CA PRO A 46 11.81 1.91 -2.34
C PRO A 46 10.47 1.58 -3.00
N GLN A 47 9.39 2.22 -2.54
CA GLN A 47 8.04 1.96 -3.00
C GLN A 47 7.16 3.21 -3.05
N TRP A 48 6.17 3.20 -3.94
CA TRP A 48 5.01 4.09 -3.88
C TRP A 48 3.79 3.27 -3.47
N SER A 49 3.02 3.80 -2.54
CA SER A 49 1.84 3.17 -1.97
C SER A 49 0.60 3.98 -2.33
N PHE A 50 -0.41 3.33 -2.88
CA PHE A 50 -1.73 3.90 -3.12
C PHE A 50 -2.69 3.39 -2.05
N ILE A 51 -3.17 4.26 -1.17
CA ILE A 51 -4.00 3.89 -0.02
C ILE A 51 -5.39 4.50 -0.17
N PHE A 52 -6.41 3.73 0.20
CA PHE A 52 -7.80 4.12 0.08
C PHE A 52 -8.70 3.41 1.10
N ARG A 53 -9.90 3.91 1.30
CA ARG A 53 -10.96 3.25 2.08
C ARG A 53 -11.63 2.19 1.22
N HIS A 54 -11.64 0.95 1.70
CA HIS A 54 -12.34 -0.13 1.02
C HIS A 54 -13.87 0.00 1.25
N PRO A 55 -14.74 -0.23 0.24
CA PRO A 55 -16.18 -0.08 0.40
C PRO A 55 -16.81 -0.95 1.49
N LEU A 56 -16.20 -2.10 1.80
CA LEU A 56 -16.62 -3.00 2.88
C LEU A 56 -15.99 -2.66 4.26
N GLY A 57 -15.43 -1.46 4.38
CA GLY A 57 -14.72 -0.94 5.55
C GLY A 57 -13.23 -1.35 5.59
N GLY A 58 -12.47 -0.65 6.43
CA GLY A 58 -11.01 -0.81 6.49
C GLY A 58 -10.28 -0.07 5.37
N LEU A 59 -9.02 -0.42 5.16
CA LEU A 59 -8.14 0.23 4.20
C LEU A 59 -7.60 -0.75 3.17
N GLY A 60 -7.69 -0.36 1.91
CA GLY A 60 -7.06 -1.02 0.79
C GLY A 60 -5.75 -0.33 0.41
N LYS A 61 -4.82 -1.10 -0.14
CA LYS A 61 -3.51 -0.63 -0.56
C LYS A 61 -3.03 -1.38 -1.80
N VAL A 62 -2.46 -0.63 -2.74
CA VAL A 62 -1.65 -1.15 -3.84
C VAL A 62 -0.24 -0.58 -3.67
N ASP A 63 0.74 -1.45 -3.49
CA ASP A 63 2.16 -1.13 -3.39
C ASP A 63 2.86 -1.39 -4.71
N VAL A 64 3.61 -0.40 -5.18
CA VAL A 64 4.54 -0.51 -6.31
C VAL A 64 5.94 -0.42 -5.75
N ARG A 65 6.64 -1.56 -5.70
CA ARG A 65 7.98 -1.68 -5.11
C ARG A 65 9.02 -1.81 -6.20
N MET A 66 10.12 -1.09 -6.10
CA MET A 66 11.29 -1.35 -6.95
C MET A 66 11.80 -2.75 -6.65
N LYS A 67 11.97 -3.57 -7.69
CA LYS A 67 12.56 -4.92 -7.57
C LYS A 67 13.99 -4.94 -8.07
N ASP A 68 14.22 -4.31 -9.21
CA ASP A 68 15.52 -4.05 -9.83
C ASP A 68 15.40 -2.81 -10.73
N ASP A 69 16.47 -2.46 -11.44
CA ASP A 69 16.56 -1.24 -12.26
C ASP A 69 15.54 -1.16 -13.42
N THR A 70 14.90 -2.29 -13.74
CA THR A 70 14.02 -2.45 -14.90
C THR A 70 12.64 -3.01 -14.56
N ARG A 71 12.39 -3.38 -13.30
CA ARG A 71 11.15 -4.03 -12.88
C ARG A 71 10.66 -3.54 -11.54
N ILE A 72 9.35 -3.55 -11.43
CA ILE A 72 8.64 -3.36 -10.17
C ILE A 72 8.00 -4.68 -9.72
N ASN A 73 7.68 -4.76 -8.44
CA ASN A 73 6.73 -5.72 -7.89
C ASN A 73 5.44 -4.99 -7.49
N ILE A 74 4.27 -5.60 -7.75
CA ILE A 74 2.98 -5.08 -7.30
C ILE A 74 2.47 -5.96 -6.16
N TYR A 75 2.20 -5.36 -5.00
CA TYR A 75 1.60 -6.04 -3.86
C TYR A 75 0.28 -5.37 -3.50
N THR A 76 -0.72 -6.19 -3.19
CA THR A 76 -2.05 -5.72 -2.79
C THR A 76 -2.34 -6.13 -1.37
N LEU A 77 -3.05 -5.28 -0.64
CA LEU A 77 -3.44 -5.53 0.74
C LEU A 77 -4.77 -4.87 1.05
N TRP A 78 -5.63 -5.57 1.77
CA TRP A 78 -6.79 -5.00 2.44
C TRP A 78 -6.76 -5.46 3.89
N TRP A 79 -7.00 -4.53 4.80
CA TRP A 79 -7.11 -4.86 6.22
C TRP A 79 -8.24 -4.11 6.90
N LYS A 80 -8.76 -4.73 7.95
CA LYS A 80 -9.71 -4.16 8.89
C LYS A 80 -9.13 -4.29 10.29
N ASP A 81 -8.95 -3.16 10.94
CA ASP A 81 -8.61 -3.14 12.35
C ASP A 81 -9.89 -3.26 13.19
N ASP A 82 -9.79 -3.94 14.32
CA ASP A 82 -10.85 -4.09 15.31
C ASP A 82 -10.32 -3.60 16.66
N TYR A 83 -10.82 -2.43 17.08
CA TYR A 83 -10.44 -1.80 18.35
C TYR A 83 -10.79 -2.68 19.55
N ASP A 84 -11.99 -3.26 19.57
CA ASP A 84 -12.53 -3.97 20.73
C ASP A 84 -11.84 -5.33 20.90
N ARG A 85 -11.58 -6.04 19.78
CA ARG A 85 -10.82 -7.30 19.77
C ARG A 85 -9.31 -7.09 19.85
N GLN A 86 -8.83 -5.86 19.67
CA GLN A 86 -7.41 -5.54 19.50
C GLN A 86 -6.74 -6.43 18.45
N ALA A 87 -7.40 -6.62 17.31
CA ALA A 87 -6.90 -7.46 16.23
C ALA A 87 -6.97 -6.76 14.86
N ARG A 88 -6.15 -7.22 13.93
CA ARG A 88 -6.24 -6.89 12.51
C ARG A 88 -6.60 -8.15 11.74
N ASP A 89 -7.58 -8.04 10.86
CA ASP A 89 -7.83 -9.02 9.82
C ASP A 89 -7.32 -8.46 8.51
N SER A 90 -6.65 -9.28 7.70
CA SER A 90 -6.09 -8.82 6.44
C SER A 90 -6.06 -9.91 5.38
N VAL A 91 -6.02 -9.48 4.13
CA VAL A 91 -5.75 -10.31 2.97
C VAL A 91 -4.79 -9.55 2.07
N GLY A 92 -3.80 -10.24 1.52
CA GLY A 92 -2.85 -9.61 0.62
C GLY A 92 -2.30 -10.60 -0.40
N MET A 93 -1.90 -10.07 -1.55
CA MET A 93 -1.40 -10.88 -2.65
C MET A 93 -0.24 -10.17 -3.36
N ASP A 94 0.83 -10.93 -3.58
CA ASP A 94 1.91 -10.56 -4.50
C ASP A 94 1.43 -10.82 -5.94
N ASN A 95 1.28 -9.76 -6.72
CA ASN A 95 0.82 -9.79 -8.11
C ASN A 95 1.98 -10.04 -9.10
N GLY A 96 3.18 -10.31 -8.59
CA GLY A 96 4.36 -10.57 -9.38
C GLY A 96 5.00 -9.30 -9.94
N SER A 97 6.02 -9.54 -10.77
CA SER A 97 6.87 -8.48 -11.27
C SER A 97 6.61 -8.17 -12.73
N ILE A 98 6.62 -6.88 -13.05
CA ILE A 98 6.37 -6.36 -14.39
C ILE A 98 7.45 -5.32 -14.77
N GLY A 99 7.68 -5.16 -16.06
CA GLY A 99 8.56 -4.11 -16.60
C GLY A 99 7.96 -2.70 -16.43
N LEU A 100 8.70 -1.69 -16.89
CA LEU A 100 8.35 -0.27 -16.73
C LEU A 100 7.52 0.30 -17.90
N ASP A 101 7.12 -0.54 -18.85
CA ASP A 101 6.34 -0.10 -20.01
C ASP A 101 4.99 0.49 -19.57
N PRO A 102 4.62 1.71 -20.02
CA PRO A 102 3.46 2.43 -19.48
C PRO A 102 2.12 1.69 -19.58
N GLU A 103 1.83 1.06 -20.72
CA GLU A 103 0.56 0.39 -20.95
C GLU A 103 0.41 -0.91 -20.15
N PRO A 104 1.38 -1.85 -20.18
CA PRO A 104 1.35 -3.01 -19.29
C PRO A 104 1.29 -2.63 -17.81
N LEU A 105 2.04 -1.60 -17.39
CA LEU A 105 2.02 -1.09 -16.02
C LEU A 105 0.63 -0.57 -15.64
N ARG A 106 0.00 0.24 -16.49
CA ARG A 106 -1.36 0.74 -16.25
C ARG A 106 -2.33 -0.43 -16.08
N CYS A 107 -2.35 -1.38 -17.01
CA CYS A 107 -3.22 -2.56 -16.93
C CYS A 107 -2.99 -3.36 -15.64
N ALA A 108 -1.74 -3.53 -15.21
CA ALA A 108 -1.43 -4.24 -13.97
C ALA A 108 -1.94 -3.50 -12.73
N LEU A 109 -1.84 -2.17 -12.68
CA LEU A 109 -2.37 -1.35 -11.60
C LEU A 109 -3.90 -1.38 -11.53
N GLU A 110 -4.57 -1.29 -12.68
CA GLU A 110 -6.03 -1.41 -12.78
C GLU A 110 -6.51 -2.77 -12.25
N ASN A 111 -5.85 -3.86 -12.68
CA ASN A 111 -6.19 -5.21 -12.23
C ASN A 111 -5.92 -5.39 -10.72
N ALA A 112 -4.83 -4.82 -10.21
CA ALA A 112 -4.50 -4.87 -8.78
C ALA A 112 -5.55 -4.10 -7.95
N LEU A 113 -5.97 -2.91 -8.37
CA LEU A 113 -7.03 -2.17 -7.68
C LEU A 113 -8.35 -2.93 -7.73
N LYS A 114 -8.75 -3.41 -8.91
CA LYS A 114 -9.96 -4.21 -9.08
C LYS A 114 -9.96 -5.44 -8.18
N GLN A 115 -8.85 -6.16 -8.12
CA GLN A 115 -8.69 -7.30 -7.22
C GLN A 115 -8.96 -6.92 -5.76
N VAL A 116 -8.35 -5.83 -5.28
CA VAL A 116 -8.56 -5.40 -3.89
C VAL A 116 -10.02 -5.09 -3.63
N LEU A 117 -10.68 -4.41 -4.58
CA LEU A 117 -12.09 -4.03 -4.49
C LEU A 117 -13.08 -5.20 -4.62
N GLU A 118 -12.66 -6.30 -5.26
CA GLU A 118 -13.46 -7.51 -5.41
C GLU A 118 -13.39 -8.44 -4.19
N TRP A 119 -12.39 -8.28 -3.31
CA TRP A 119 -12.31 -9.05 -2.08
C TRP A 119 -13.53 -8.85 -1.19
N GLN A 120 -13.91 -9.94 -0.53
CA GLN A 120 -15.04 -10.02 0.36
C GLN A 120 -14.56 -10.20 1.80
N VAL A 121 -15.42 -9.86 2.78
CA VAL A 121 -15.07 -9.98 4.21
C VAL A 121 -14.60 -11.39 4.59
N LYS A 122 -15.13 -12.43 3.92
CA LYS A 122 -14.72 -13.84 4.13
C LYS A 122 -13.28 -14.15 3.70
N ASP A 123 -12.68 -13.30 2.87
CA ASP A 123 -11.33 -13.48 2.34
C ASP A 123 -10.28 -12.93 3.32
N LEU A 124 -10.71 -12.15 4.34
CA LEU A 124 -9.83 -11.65 5.39
C LEU A 124 -9.41 -12.79 6.31
N ASP A 125 -8.11 -12.97 6.48
CA ASP A 125 -7.55 -13.90 7.45
C ASP A 125 -7.67 -13.33 8.87
N LEU A 126 -8.38 -14.06 9.73
CA LEU A 126 -8.60 -13.67 11.12
C LEU A 126 -7.28 -13.72 11.91
N GLY A 127 -6.90 -12.59 12.49
CA GLY A 127 -5.70 -12.50 13.34
C GLY A 127 -4.38 -12.54 12.58
N GLY A 128 -4.37 -11.97 11.36
CA GLY A 128 -3.17 -11.78 10.56
C GLY A 128 -2.03 -11.20 11.40
N ARG A 129 -0.91 -11.93 11.49
CA ARG A 129 0.33 -11.50 12.13
C ARG A 129 1.06 -10.50 11.23
N ASP A 130 0.43 -9.39 10.88
CA ASP A 130 1.20 -8.22 10.51
C ASP A 130 1.94 -7.79 11.77
N GLY A 131 3.24 -8.10 11.85
CA GLY A 131 4.13 -7.72 12.97
C GLY A 131 4.22 -6.20 13.23
N CYS A 132 3.41 -5.39 12.56
CA CYS A 132 3.20 -3.99 12.86
C CYS A 132 2.26 -3.87 14.06
N ASP A 133 2.78 -3.36 15.18
CA ASP A 133 1.99 -2.99 16.36
C ASP A 133 1.13 -1.75 16.06
N TRP A 134 0.06 -1.94 15.30
CA TRP A 134 -0.87 -0.91 14.83
C TRP A 134 -1.59 -0.20 15.99
N ARG A 135 -1.58 -0.80 17.18
CA ARG A 135 -2.05 -0.21 18.45
C ARG A 135 -1.30 1.07 18.85
N ARG A 136 -0.12 1.33 18.26
CA ARG A 136 0.63 2.57 18.51
C ARG A 136 0.01 3.80 17.84
N TYR A 137 -0.86 3.61 16.85
CA TYR A 137 -1.41 4.71 16.05
C TYR A 137 -2.65 5.37 16.68
N TRP A 138 -3.22 4.81 17.74
CA TRP A 138 -4.42 5.33 18.39
C TRP A 138 -4.34 5.11 19.91
N LYS A 139 -4.78 6.09 20.69
CA LYS A 139 -4.84 5.99 22.17
C LYS A 139 -6.27 5.87 22.68
N THR A 140 -7.23 6.30 21.87
CA THR A 140 -8.65 6.29 22.19
C THR A 140 -9.46 5.70 21.03
N LYS A 141 -10.71 5.27 21.30
CA LYS A 141 -11.64 4.82 20.25
C LYS A 141 -11.94 5.92 19.24
N HIS A 142 -11.96 7.18 19.69
CA HIS A 142 -12.14 8.33 18.80
C HIS A 142 -10.98 8.51 17.81
N ASP A 143 -9.73 8.36 18.29
CA ASP A 143 -8.55 8.39 17.41
C ASP A 143 -8.65 7.27 16.37
N PHE A 144 -9.04 6.08 16.82
CA PHE A 144 -9.21 4.89 15.98
C PHE A 144 -10.24 5.10 14.87
N ASP A 145 -11.43 5.60 15.22
CA ASP A 145 -12.52 5.85 14.26
C ASP A 145 -12.08 6.85 13.17
N SER A 146 -11.21 7.80 13.53
CA SER A 146 -10.71 8.84 12.62
C SER A 146 -9.53 8.39 11.73
N LEU A 147 -8.93 7.22 11.98
CA LEU A 147 -7.70 6.77 11.27
C LEU A 147 -7.88 6.63 9.76
N THR A 148 -9.10 6.29 9.34
CA THR A 148 -9.39 5.99 7.94
C THR A 148 -9.89 7.21 7.17
N ASP A 149 -10.32 8.27 7.87
CA ASP A 149 -10.97 9.45 7.26
C ASP A 149 -10.05 10.27 6.37
N LYS A 150 -8.73 10.22 6.62
CA LYS A 150 -7.75 10.88 5.76
C LYS A 150 -7.61 10.22 4.38
N TYR A 151 -8.13 9.01 4.20
CA TYR A 151 -8.02 8.27 2.94
C TYR A 151 -9.32 8.35 2.13
N PRO A 152 -9.22 8.55 0.81
CA PRO A 152 -10.39 8.65 -0.07
C PRO A 152 -11.05 7.29 -0.29
N ILE A 153 -12.33 7.31 -0.71
CA ILE A 153 -12.97 6.13 -1.32
C ILE A 153 -12.67 6.19 -2.83
N PRO A 154 -12.25 5.08 -3.47
CA PRO A 154 -12.01 5.06 -4.91
C PRO A 154 -13.25 5.41 -5.73
N LYS A 155 -13.05 5.97 -6.93
CA LYS A 155 -14.12 6.34 -7.87
C LYS A 155 -14.60 5.17 -8.72
#